data_AF-A0A7X0KU77-F1
#
_entry.id   AF-A0A7X0KU77-F1
#
_cell.length_a   1.000
_cell.length_b   1.000
_cell.length_c   1.000
_cell.angle_alpha   90.00
_cell.angle_beta   90.00
_cell.angle_gamma   90.00
#
_symmetry.space_group_name_H-M   'P 1'
#
loop_
_entity.id
_entity.type
_entity.pdbx_description
1 polymer ?
#
loop_
_entity_poly.entity_id
_entity_poly.type
_entity_poly.pdbx_seq_one_letter_code
_entity_poly.pdbx_strand_id
1 'polypeptide(L)'
;MTIALPAVTTFPRRLAWTADPRGSHTASLRGEFAGRILENPDGSFVGFDGRSTPVGRYETLREAKRAVGDIARGVATTRAERMNRIARPVASATGVISVALLIAAGAEAVLPVV
;
A
#
# COMPACT_ATOMS: atom_id res chain seq x y z
N MET A 1 20.89 -19.33 20.99
CA MET A 1 20.51 -18.16 20.16
C MET A 1 19.03 -18.26 19.86
N THR A 2 18.20 -17.39 20.44
CA THR A 2 16.73 -17.42 20.29
C THR A 2 16.34 -16.61 19.07
N ILE A 3 15.70 -17.24 18.09
CA ILE A 3 15.14 -16.57 16.91
C ILE A 3 13.82 -15.94 17.34
N ALA A 4 13.76 -14.60 17.37
CA ALA A 4 12.51 -13.88 17.54
C ALA A 4 11.71 -13.98 16.24
N LEU A 5 10.58 -14.69 16.26
CA LEU A 5 9.64 -14.72 15.14
C LEU A 5 9.01 -13.32 15.00
N PRO A 6 8.99 -12.71 13.80
CA PRO A 6 8.32 -11.42 13.62
C PRO A 6 6.84 -11.57 13.97
N ALA A 7 6.32 -10.62 14.73
CA ALA A 7 4.90 -10.59 15.07
C ALA A 7 4.08 -10.61 13.77
N VAL A 8 3.19 -11.60 13.64
CA VAL A 8 2.21 -11.68 12.57
C VAL A 8 1.35 -10.42 12.67
N THR A 9 1.68 -9.41 11.87
CA THR A 9 0.97 -8.15 11.89
C THR A 9 -0.39 -8.41 11.25
N THR A 10 -1.41 -8.48 12.08
CA THR A 10 -2.79 -8.67 11.62
C THR A 10 -3.21 -7.38 10.93
N PHE A 11 -3.15 -7.35 9.59
CA PHE A 11 -3.54 -6.15 8.86
C PHE A 11 -5.03 -5.87 9.08
N PRO A 12 -5.41 -4.62 9.35
CA PRO A 12 -6.80 -4.27 9.49
C PRO A 12 -7.52 -4.61 8.18
N ARG A 13 -8.66 -5.27 8.30
CA ARG A 13 -9.56 -5.59 7.17
C ARG A 13 -10.24 -4.35 6.58
N ARG A 14 -9.88 -3.16 7.08
CA ARG A 14 -10.44 -1.85 6.76
C ARG A 14 -9.51 -1.11 5.82
N LEU A 15 -10.09 -0.24 5.01
CA LEU A 15 -9.33 0.69 4.17
C LEU A 15 -8.64 1.72 5.07
N ALA A 16 -7.32 1.72 5.08
CA ALA A 16 -6.49 2.69 5.78
C ALA A 16 -6.02 3.78 4.81
N TRP A 17 -5.87 5.01 5.32
CA TRP A 17 -5.42 6.16 4.54
C TRP A 17 -4.18 6.76 5.20
N THR A 18 -3.14 6.99 4.40
CA THR A 18 -1.94 7.71 4.80
C THR A 18 -1.83 8.98 3.98
N ALA A 19 -1.71 10.12 4.66
CA ALA A 19 -1.48 11.41 4.02
C ALA A 19 0.03 11.70 3.96
N ASP A 20 0.47 12.25 2.83
CA ASP A 20 1.81 12.79 2.60
C ASP A 20 1.72 14.33 2.65
N PRO A 21 2.65 15.02 3.34
CA PRO A 21 2.78 16.48 3.30
C PRO A 21 2.76 17.11 1.90
N ARG A 22 3.07 16.34 0.85
CA ARG A 22 3.02 16.77 -0.55
C ARG A 22 1.63 16.75 -1.20
N GLY A 23 0.55 16.64 -0.42
CA GLY A 23 -0.83 16.66 -0.95
C GLY A 23 -1.29 15.33 -1.56
N SER A 24 -0.66 14.22 -1.17
CA SER A 24 -1.00 12.88 -1.65
C SER A 24 -1.63 12.05 -0.53
N HIS A 25 -2.68 11.29 -0.85
CA HIS A 25 -3.36 10.40 0.08
C HIS A 25 -3.35 8.99 -0.48
N THR A 26 -2.62 8.08 0.15
CA THR A 26 -2.53 6.68 -0.29
C THR A 26 -3.46 5.80 0.53
N ALA A 27 -4.24 4.98 -0.17
CA ALA A 27 -5.12 3.99 0.43
C ALA A 27 -4.43 2.62 0.47
N SER A 28 -4.58 1.92 1.59
CA SER A 28 -4.19 0.51 1.70
C SER A 28 -5.35 -0.33 2.22
N LEU A 29 -5.54 -1.52 1.65
CA LEU A 29 -6.52 -2.49 2.09
C LEU A 29 -5.81 -3.82 2.34
N ARG A 30 -5.86 -4.32 3.59
CA ARG A 30 -5.16 -5.55 4.00
C ARG A 30 -3.65 -5.52 3.73
N GLY A 31 -3.03 -4.36 3.84
CA GLY A 31 -1.59 -4.17 3.58
C GLY A 31 -1.23 -4.02 2.10
N GLU A 32 -2.18 -4.21 1.18
CA GLU A 32 -1.96 -3.98 -0.26
C GLU A 32 -2.30 -2.53 -0.64
N PHE A 33 -1.64 -1.99 -1.67
CA PHE A 33 -1.99 -0.71 -2.25
C PHE A 33 -3.40 -0.79 -2.87
N ALA A 34 -4.29 0.09 -2.44
CA ALA A 34 -5.70 0.09 -2.85
C ALA A 34 -6.07 1.29 -3.73
N GLY A 35 -5.22 2.32 -3.78
CA GLY A 35 -5.42 3.52 -4.58
C GLY A 35 -4.69 4.72 -4.01
N ARG A 36 -4.77 5.84 -4.72
CA ARG A 36 -4.19 7.13 -4.29
C ARG A 36 -5.08 8.28 -4.71
N ILE A 37 -5.00 9.38 -3.98
CA ILE A 37 -5.58 10.67 -4.36
C ILE A 37 -4.46 11.69 -4.39
N LEU A 38 -4.43 12.50 -5.44
CA LEU A 38 -3.53 13.65 -5.57
C LEU A 38 -4.36 14.93 -5.49
N GLU A 39 -3.91 15.87 -4.67
CA GLU A 39 -4.40 17.23 -4.68
C GLU A 39 -3.71 18.03 -5.79
N ASN A 40 -4.51 18.74 -6.57
CA ASN A 40 -4.04 19.62 -7.63
C ASN A 40 -3.83 21.05 -7.08
N PRO A 41 -3.01 21.88 -7.75
CA PRO A 41 -2.81 23.27 -7.36
C PRO A 41 -4.08 24.13 -7.30
N ASP A 42 -5.14 23.74 -8.00
CA ASP A 42 -6.43 24.41 -7.98
C ASP A 42 -7.38 23.92 -6.87
N GLY A 43 -6.88 23.08 -5.95
CA GLY A 43 -7.63 22.54 -4.82
C GLY A 43 -8.53 21.35 -5.17
N SER A 44 -8.57 20.92 -6.44
CA SER A 44 -9.29 19.71 -6.83
C SER A 44 -8.49 18.44 -6.51
N PHE A 45 -9.17 17.29 -6.47
CA PHE A 45 -8.57 16.00 -6.15
C PHE A 45 -8.72 15.03 -7.32
N VAL A 46 -7.65 14.35 -7.72
CA VAL A 46 -7.69 13.27 -8.71
C VAL A 46 -7.52 11.93 -8.00
N GLY A 47 -8.52 11.06 -8.13
CA GLY A 47 -8.48 9.71 -7.57
C GLY A 47 -7.90 8.71 -8.57
N PHE A 48 -7.14 7.75 -8.04
CA PHE A 48 -6.57 6.62 -8.76
C PHE A 48 -6.89 5.31 -8.02
N ASP A 49 -7.22 4.25 -8.77
CA ASP A 49 -7.46 2.92 -8.21
C ASP A 49 -6.15 2.18 -7.85
N GLY A 50 -6.27 0.94 -7.36
CA GLY A 50 -5.11 0.10 -7.00
C GLY A 50 -4.22 -0.29 -8.19
N ARG A 51 -4.60 0.02 -9.43
CA ARG A 51 -3.79 -0.13 -10.64
C ARG A 51 -3.23 1.21 -11.14
N SER A 52 -3.38 2.26 -10.34
CA SER A 52 -3.02 3.63 -10.71
C SER A 52 -3.77 4.14 -11.95
N THR A 53 -4.96 3.59 -12.21
CA THR A 53 -5.85 4.08 -13.26
C THR A 53 -6.65 5.26 -12.70
N PRO A 54 -6.72 6.41 -13.39
CA PRO A 54 -7.52 7.54 -12.93
C PRO A 54 -9.01 7.16 -12.92
N VAL A 55 -9.66 7.40 -11.79
CA VAL A 55 -11.08 7.07 -11.59
C VAL A 55 -11.99 8.30 -11.60
N GLY A 56 -11.41 9.50 -11.53
CA GLY A 56 -12.16 10.74 -11.61
C GLY A 56 -11.45 11.92 -10.96
N ARG A 57 -12.04 13.10 -11.17
CA ARG A 57 -11.67 14.36 -10.53
C ARG A 57 -12.82 14.80 -9.62
N TYR A 58 -12.49 15.29 -8.43
CA TYR A 58 -13.42 15.58 -7.37
C TYR A 58 -13.13 16.96 -6.78
N GLU A 59 -14.17 17.66 -6.33
CA GLU A 59 -14.03 18.96 -5.67
C GLU A 59 -13.58 18.81 -4.22
N THR A 60 -13.90 17.67 -3.59
CA THR A 60 -13.57 17.43 -2.19
C THR A 60 -12.78 16.14 -1.98
N LEU A 61 -11.86 16.17 -1.01
CA LEU A 61 -11.11 14.99 -0.59
C LEU A 61 -12.03 13.86 -0.11
N ARG A 62 -13.16 14.22 0.52
CA ARG A 62 -14.16 13.25 1.01
C ARG A 62 -14.76 12.44 -0.12
N GLU A 63 -15.13 13.10 -1.22
CA GLU A 63 -15.69 12.43 -2.41
C GLU A 63 -14.65 11.55 -3.08
N ALA A 64 -13.41 12.05 -3.24
CA ALA A 64 -12.31 11.27 -3.77
C ALA A 64 -12.04 10.00 -2.94
N LYS A 65 -11.99 10.12 -1.60
CA LYS A 65 -11.81 8.98 -0.68
C LYS A 65 -12.95 7.98 -0.78
N ARG A 66 -14.19 8.46 -0.92
CA ARG A 66 -15.36 7.60 -1.09
C ARG A 66 -15.26 6.81 -2.40
N ALA A 67 -15.03 7.49 -3.52
CA ALA A 67 -14.99 6.86 -4.84
C ALA A 67 -13.86 5.82 -4.95
N VAL A 68 -12.63 6.19 -4.57
CA VAL A 68 -11.50 5.26 -4.55
C VAL A 68 -11.76 4.09 -3.59
N GLY A 69 -12.35 4.36 -2.42
CA GLY A 69 -12.67 3.34 -1.43
C GLY A 69 -13.76 2.37 -1.85
N ASP A 70 -14.76 2.83 -2.61
CA ASP A 70 -15.82 1.97 -3.15
C ASP A 70 -15.26 1.02 -4.22
N ILE A 71 -14.42 1.52 -5.11
CA ILE A 71 -13.72 0.69 -6.12
C ILE A 71 -12.83 -0.35 -5.45
N ALA A 72 -11.99 0.07 -4.49
CA ALA A 72 -11.10 -0.83 -3.75
C ALA A 72 -11.86 -1.97 -3.07
N ARG A 73 -13.01 -1.67 -2.45
CA ARG A 73 -13.86 -2.67 -1.80
C ARG A 73 -14.52 -3.61 -2.82
N GLY A 74 -15.01 -3.10 -3.94
CA GLY A 74 -15.63 -3.92 -5.00
C GLY A 74 -14.65 -4.90 -5.66
N VAL A 75 -13.39 -4.50 -5.85
CA VAL A 75 -12.34 -5.40 -6.35
C VAL A 75 -12.02 -6.49 -5.32
N ALA A 76 -11.93 -6.12 -4.03
CA ALA A 76 -11.64 -7.07 -2.97
C ALA A 76 -12.76 -8.10 -2.75
N THR A 77 -14.03 -7.71 -2.85
CA THR A 77 -15.17 -8.64 -2.76
C THR A 77 -15.17 -9.61 -3.94
N THR A 78 -14.97 -9.12 -5.17
CA THR A 78 -14.88 -9.96 -6.37
C THR A 78 -13.75 -11.00 -6.27
N ARG A 79 -12.58 -10.60 -5.74
CA ARG A 79 -11.45 -11.52 -5.51
C ARG A 79 -11.79 -12.57 -4.44
N ALA A 80 -12.44 -12.15 -3.35
CA ALA A 80 -12.85 -13.06 -2.28
C ALA A 80 -13.88 -14.09 -2.78
N GLU A 81 -14.85 -13.69 -3.59
CA GLU A 81 -15.82 -14.61 -4.20
C GLU A 81 -15.17 -15.60 -5.18
N ARG A 82 -14.24 -15.13 -6.02
CA ARG A 82 -13.47 -16.01 -6.91
C ARG A 82 -12.64 -17.01 -6.09
N MET A 83 -11.98 -16.55 -5.04
CA MET A 83 -11.23 -17.42 -4.14
C MET A 83 -12.16 -18.43 -3.46
N ASN A 84 -13.36 -18.02 -3.03
CA ASN A 84 -14.35 -18.92 -2.42
C ASN A 84 -14.88 -19.98 -3.41
N ARG A 85 -14.97 -19.65 -4.71
CA ARG A 85 -15.29 -20.64 -5.76
C ARG A 85 -14.15 -21.60 -6.07
N ILE A 86 -12.90 -21.15 -5.92
CA ILE A 86 -11.70 -21.96 -6.22
C ILE A 86 -11.23 -22.75 -4.98
N ALA A 87 -11.60 -22.32 -3.77
CA ALA A 87 -11.28 -22.98 -2.52
C ALA A 87 -12.12 -24.25 -2.29
N ARG A 88 -11.91 -25.26 -3.14
CA ARG A 88 -11.59 -26.59 -2.60
C ARG A 88 -10.14 -26.50 -2.11
N PRO A 89 -9.83 -27.04 -0.92
CA PRO A 89 -8.67 -26.62 -0.14
C PRO A 89 -7.38 -27.03 -0.83
N VAL A 90 -6.69 -26.08 -1.45
CA VAL A 90 -5.27 -26.22 -1.78
C VAL A 90 -4.56 -25.07 -1.10
N ALA A 91 -4.06 -25.37 0.09
CA ALA A 91 -3.12 -24.54 0.81
C ALA A 91 -1.81 -24.52 0.01
N SER A 92 -1.48 -23.38 -0.59
CA SER A 92 -0.12 -23.12 -1.03
C SER A 92 0.22 -21.66 -0.81
N ALA A 93 1.07 -21.44 0.20
CA ALA A 93 1.79 -20.20 0.44
C ALA A 93 2.73 -19.89 -0.74
N THR A 94 3.10 -18.61 -0.90
CA THR A 94 4.49 -18.09 -0.93
C THR A 94 4.52 -16.76 -1.67
N GLY A 95 5.12 -15.73 -1.06
CA GLY A 95 5.45 -14.47 -1.71
C GLY A 95 6.53 -13.76 -0.90
N VAL A 96 7.80 -14.11 -1.15
CA VAL A 96 8.97 -13.47 -0.55
C VAL A 96 9.28 -12.21 -1.36
N ILE A 97 9.26 -11.03 -0.73
CA ILE A 97 9.80 -9.80 -1.32
C ILE A 97 11.06 -9.45 -0.54
N SER A 98 12.23 -9.65 -1.15
CA SER A 98 13.51 -9.20 -0.61
C SER A 98 13.75 -7.76 -1.09
N VAL A 99 13.66 -6.77 -0.19
CA VAL A 99 14.22 -5.43 -0.42
C VAL A 99 15.48 -5.32 0.42
N ALA A 100 16.64 -5.51 -0.21
CA ALA A 100 17.93 -5.23 0.41
C ALA A 100 18.21 -3.72 0.25
N LEU A 101 18.18 -2.98 1.36
CA LEU A 101 18.65 -1.59 1.40
C LEU A 101 20.09 -1.59 1.93
N LEU A 102 21.07 -1.35 1.06
CA LEU A 102 22.46 -1.14 1.45
C LEU A 102 22.63 0.31 1.92
N ILE A 103 22.78 0.50 3.24
CA ILE A 103 23.22 1.76 3.83
C ILE A 103 24.75 1.77 3.82
N ALA A 104 25.37 2.49 2.87
CA ALA A 104 26.79 2.79 2.93
C ALA A 104 26.98 4.10 3.71
N ALA A 105 27.18 3.98 5.02
CA ALA A 105 27.66 5.06 5.88
C ALA A 105 28.83 4.52 6.70
N GLY A 106 30.05 4.77 6.21
CA GLY A 106 31.29 4.47 6.90
C GLY A 106 32.18 5.70 6.85
N ALA A 107 32.03 6.56 7.84
CA ALA A 107 32.91 7.68 8.12
C ALA A 107 34.10 7.20 8.98
N GLU A 108 35.27 7.75 8.66
CA GLU A 108 36.43 8.01 9.53
C GLU A 108 37.33 6.84 9.98
N ALA A 109 38.59 6.84 9.52
CA ALA A 109 39.80 6.64 10.34
C ALA A 109 41.10 6.80 9.52
N VAL A 110 41.79 7.93 9.74
CA VAL A 110 43.21 8.04 10.14
C VAL A 110 44.27 7.12 9.46
N LEU A 111 45.23 7.78 8.79
CA LEU A 111 46.62 7.44 8.37
C LEU A 111 47.46 6.56 9.36
N PRO A 112 48.73 6.11 9.11
CA PRO A 112 49.67 6.23 7.96
C PRO A 112 50.50 4.94 7.60
N VAL A 113 51.47 5.10 6.67
CA VAL A 113 52.78 4.38 6.49
C VAL A 113 52.75 3.01 5.76
N VAL A 114 53.37 2.94 4.56
CA VAL A 114 54.80 2.66 4.29
C VAL A 114 55.20 3.36 2.99
#